data_AF-A0A6L6PJF7-F1
#
_entry.id   AF-A0A6L6PJF7-F1
#
_cell.length_a   1.000
_cell.length_b   1.000
_cell.length_c   1.000
_cell.angle_alpha   90.00
_cell.angle_beta   90.00
_cell.angle_gamma   90.00
#
_symmetry.space_group_name_H-M   'P 1'
#
loop_
_entity.id
_entity.type
_entity.pdbx_description
1 polymer ?
#
loop_
_entity_poly.entity_id
_entity_poly.type
_entity_poly.pdbx_seq_one_letter_code
_entity_poly.pdbx_strand_id
1 'polypeptide(L)'
;MVVVDADVHETMMWDVSRWLIASGCLYALAWGKDCDQWREAIDDAAQEAVNYEEVPEAQRVFVTAHEDEELEEVFWFARHRAIHPAHELNTTLILHIADAPRREELEAAYHDA
;
A
#
# COMPACT_ATOMS: atom_id res chain seq x y z
N MET A 1 -1.62 2.34 2.34
CA MET A 1 -0.92 2.96 1.20
C MET A 1 0.51 3.28 1.62
N VAL A 2 1.45 2.98 0.75
CA VAL A 2 2.89 3.22 0.94
C VAL A 2 3.30 4.38 0.03
N VAL A 3 3.78 5.46 0.64
CA VAL A 3 4.26 6.68 -0.03
C VAL A 3 5.77 6.75 0.20
N VAL A 4 6.56 6.63 -0.86
CA VAL A 4 8.01 6.46 -0.77
C VAL A 4 8.71 7.60 -1.50
N ASP A 5 9.35 8.48 -0.73
CA ASP A 5 10.13 9.62 -1.25
C ASP A 5 11.66 9.39 -1.09
N ALA A 6 12.08 8.28 -0.50
CA ALA A 6 13.49 7.97 -0.21
C ALA A 6 13.93 6.60 -0.76
N ASP A 7 15.24 6.41 -0.92
CA ASP A 7 15.83 5.10 -1.20
C ASP A 7 15.59 4.15 -0.02
N VAL A 8 15.00 2.99 -0.28
CA VAL A 8 14.74 1.98 0.75
C VAL A 8 15.52 0.71 0.42
N HIS A 9 16.24 0.21 1.42
CA HIS A 9 16.95 -1.07 1.27
C HIS A 9 15.94 -2.21 1.09
N GLU A 10 16.23 -3.14 0.19
CA GLU A 10 15.34 -4.27 -0.15
C GLU A 10 14.87 -5.04 1.09
N THR A 11 15.77 -5.31 2.06
CA THR A 11 15.41 -5.98 3.32
C THR A 11 14.32 -5.22 4.11
N MET A 12 14.40 -3.89 4.15
CA MET A 12 13.40 -3.07 4.84
C MET A 12 12.07 -3.09 4.09
N MET A 13 12.11 -3.06 2.75
CA MET A 13 10.92 -3.21 1.91
C MET A 13 10.20 -4.52 2.23
N TRP A 14 10.93 -5.64 2.27
CA TRP A 14 10.38 -6.95 2.65
C TRP A 14 9.80 -6.99 4.06
N ASP A 15 10.52 -6.45 5.04
CA ASP A 15 10.06 -6.43 6.43
C ASP A 15 8.76 -5.62 6.59
N VAL A 16 8.67 -4.47 5.91
CA VAL A 16 7.47 -3.63 5.88
C VAL A 16 6.32 -4.35 5.17
N SER A 17 6.57 -4.97 4.02
CA SER A 17 5.56 -5.73 3.28
C SER A 17 4.96 -6.85 4.13
N ARG A 18 5.80 -7.67 4.77
CA ARG A 18 5.34 -8.72 5.71
C ARG A 18 4.58 -8.14 6.89
N TRP A 19 5.02 -7.01 7.43
CA TRP A 19 4.32 -6.33 8.52
C TRP A 19 2.94 -5.84 8.10
N LEU A 20 2.76 -5.31 6.89
CA LEU A 20 1.46 -4.89 6.35
C LEU A 20 0.50 -6.09 6.28
N ILE A 21 0.96 -7.22 5.76
CA ILE A 21 0.16 -8.46 5.67
C ILE A 21 -0.21 -8.97 7.06
N ALA A 22 0.78 -9.08 7.97
CA ALA A 22 0.56 -9.53 9.34
C ALA A 22 -0.39 -8.60 10.13
N SER A 23 -0.45 -7.32 9.77
CA SER A 23 -1.34 -6.33 10.38
C SER A 23 -2.77 -6.37 9.82
N GLY A 24 -3.07 -7.26 8.86
CA GLY A 24 -4.40 -7.43 8.27
C GLY A 24 -4.69 -6.47 7.11
N CYS A 25 -3.68 -5.99 6.40
CA CYS A 25 -3.88 -5.21 5.17
C CYS A 25 -4.63 -6.05 4.12
N LEU A 26 -5.74 -5.51 3.59
CA LEU A 26 -6.54 -6.13 2.53
C LEU A 26 -6.39 -5.44 1.17
N TYR A 27 -5.93 -4.18 1.19
CA TYR A 27 -5.73 -3.39 -0.02
C TYR A 27 -4.53 -2.46 0.20
N ALA A 28 -3.51 -2.59 -0.64
CA ALA A 28 -2.34 -1.73 -0.65
C ALA A 28 -2.24 -0.96 -1.97
N LEU A 29 -1.87 0.32 -1.84
CA LEU A 29 -1.49 1.18 -2.96
C LEU A 29 -0.03 1.56 -2.73
N ALA A 30 0.80 1.46 -3.75
CA ALA A 30 2.18 1.91 -3.74
C ALA A 30 2.35 3.12 -4.67
N TRP A 31 2.97 4.18 -4.16
CA TRP A 31 3.26 5.39 -4.91
C TRP A 31 4.65 5.91 -4.58
N GLY A 32 5.27 6.55 -5.58
CA GLY A 32 6.58 7.17 -5.46
C GLY A 32 7.70 6.22 -5.87
N LYS A 33 8.85 6.37 -5.23
CA LYS A 33 10.08 5.68 -5.61
C LYS A 33 9.93 4.16 -5.49
N ASP A 34 10.32 3.46 -6.56
CA ASP A 34 10.28 1.99 -6.67
C ASP A 34 8.88 1.40 -6.40
N CYS A 35 7.80 2.13 -6.69
CA CYS A 35 6.45 1.71 -6.32
C CYS A 35 6.01 0.37 -6.95
N ASP A 36 6.51 0.02 -8.14
CA ASP A 36 6.25 -1.29 -8.73
C ASP A 36 6.94 -2.42 -7.95
N GLN A 37 8.18 -2.21 -7.49
CA GLN A 37 8.88 -3.16 -6.62
C GLN A 37 8.16 -3.30 -5.27
N TRP A 38 7.64 -2.21 -4.71
CA TRP A 38 6.80 -2.27 -3.52
C TRP A 38 5.52 -3.07 -3.75
N ARG A 39 4.86 -2.92 -4.91
CA ARG A 39 3.69 -3.73 -5.27
C ARG A 39 4.06 -5.20 -5.30
N GLU A 40 5.15 -5.56 -5.98
CA GLU A 40 5.62 -6.95 -6.07
C GLU A 40 5.97 -7.52 -4.70
N ALA A 41 6.71 -6.78 -3.87
CA ALA A 41 7.09 -7.23 -2.52
C ALA A 41 5.88 -7.44 -1.60
N ILE A 42 4.84 -6.60 -1.70
CA ILE A 42 3.61 -6.78 -0.91
C ILE A 42 2.80 -7.96 -1.42
N ASP A 43 2.68 -8.14 -2.74
CA ASP A 43 1.99 -9.28 -3.34
C ASP A 43 2.67 -10.60 -2.97
N ASP A 44 4.00 -10.67 -3.09
CA ASP A 44 4.77 -11.85 -2.72
C ASP A 44 4.68 -12.13 -1.21
N ALA A 45 4.71 -11.11 -0.35
CA ALA A 45 4.51 -11.28 1.08
C ALA A 45 3.11 -11.82 1.41
N ALA A 46 2.08 -11.41 0.64
CA ALA A 46 0.72 -11.94 0.79
C ALA A 46 0.65 -13.42 0.40
N GLN A 47 1.31 -13.80 -0.70
CA GLN A 47 1.40 -15.20 -1.14
C GLN A 47 2.21 -16.05 -0.16
N GLU A 48 3.35 -15.55 0.32
CA GLU A 48 4.20 -16.22 1.32
C GLU A 48 3.41 -16.52 2.61
N ALA A 49 2.60 -15.57 3.08
CA ALA A 49 1.81 -15.70 4.31
C ALA A 49 0.79 -16.85 4.29
N VAL A 50 0.40 -17.29 3.09
CA VAL A 50 -0.55 -18.40 2.87
C VAL A 50 0.12 -19.62 2.25
N ASN A 51 1.46 -19.68 2.26
CA ASN A 51 2.27 -20.72 1.64
C ASN A 51 1.93 -20.95 0.15
N TYR A 52 1.60 -19.87 -0.57
CA TYR A 52 1.22 -19.90 -1.99
C TYR A 52 -0.03 -20.75 -2.29
N GLU A 53 -0.87 -21.03 -1.28
CA GLU A 53 -2.14 -21.71 -1.46
C GLU A 53 -3.23 -20.75 -1.97
N GLU A 54 -4.24 -21.30 -2.65
CA GLU A 54 -5.42 -20.52 -3.01
C GLU A 54 -6.22 -20.14 -1.76
N VAL A 55 -6.52 -18.85 -1.61
CA VAL A 55 -7.36 -18.35 -0.53
C VAL A 55 -8.74 -17.90 -1.02
N PRO A 56 -9.77 -17.95 -0.15
CA PRO A 56 -11.05 -17.31 -0.43
C PRO A 56 -10.86 -15.84 -0.79
N GLU A 57 -11.76 -15.29 -1.61
CA GLU A 57 -11.71 -13.88 -2.01
C GLU A 57 -11.68 -12.92 -0.82
N ALA A 58 -12.35 -13.27 0.29
CA ALA A 58 -12.34 -12.52 1.54
C ALA A 58 -10.97 -12.45 2.25
N GLN A 59 -9.97 -13.21 1.81
CA GLN A 59 -8.61 -13.18 2.37
C GLN A 59 -7.58 -12.69 1.36
N ARG A 60 -8.00 -12.39 0.13
CA ARG A 60 -7.10 -11.95 -0.93
C ARG A 60 -6.67 -10.51 -0.67
N VAL A 61 -5.37 -10.26 -0.73
CA VAL A 61 -4.85 -8.88 -0.70
C VAL A 61 -4.80 -8.36 -2.12
N PHE A 62 -5.28 -7.13 -2.32
CA PHE A 62 -5.18 -6.43 -3.60
C PHE A 62 -4.09 -5.37 -3.52
N VAL A 63 -3.24 -5.31 -4.54
CA VAL A 63 -2.13 -4.37 -4.57
C VAL A 63 -2.07 -3.66 -5.93
N THR A 64 -1.93 -2.34 -5.92
CA THR A 64 -1.69 -1.55 -7.14
C THR A 64 -0.48 -0.63 -6.96
N ALA A 65 0.22 -0.37 -8.06
CA ALA A 65 1.30 0.62 -8.14
C ALA A 65 0.83 1.79 -9.01
N HIS A 66 1.25 3.00 -8.64
CA HIS A 66 0.85 4.26 -9.26
C HIS A 66 2.09 5.09 -9.58
N GLU A 67 2.88 4.65 -10.58
CA GLU A 67 4.19 5.28 -10.91
C GLU A 67 4.06 6.63 -11.60
N ASP A 68 3.08 6.76 -12.51
CA ASP A 68 2.92 7.92 -13.39
C ASP A 68 1.78 8.88 -12.96
N GLU A 69 1.19 8.65 -11.77
CA GLU A 69 0.05 9.42 -11.28
C GLU A 69 0.47 10.46 -10.24
N GLU A 70 -0.26 11.57 -10.14
CA GLU A 70 -0.04 12.52 -9.05
C GLU A 70 -0.54 11.94 -7.72
N LEU A 71 0.13 12.26 -6.61
CA LEU A 71 -0.24 11.71 -5.30
C LEU A 71 -1.68 12.03 -4.89
N GLU A 72 -2.20 13.21 -5.27
CA GLU A 72 -3.58 13.61 -5.06
C GLU A 72 -4.57 12.69 -5.81
N GLU A 73 -4.24 12.29 -7.04
CA GLU A 73 -5.05 11.35 -7.82
C GLU A 73 -5.08 9.96 -7.17
N VAL A 74 -3.94 9.52 -6.62
CA VAL A 74 -3.85 8.26 -5.88
C VAL A 74 -4.67 8.31 -4.58
N PHE A 75 -4.64 9.43 -3.87
CA PHE A 75 -5.47 9.62 -2.68
C PHE A 75 -6.96 9.61 -3.04
N TRP A 76 -7.32 10.29 -4.14
CA TRP A 76 -8.69 10.27 -4.65
C TRP A 76 -9.11 8.84 -5.01
N PHE A 77 -8.25 8.08 -5.70
CA PHE A 77 -8.46 6.68 -6.03
C PHE A 77 -8.66 5.84 -4.77
N ALA A 78 -7.82 6.01 -3.75
CA ALA A 78 -7.92 5.29 -2.48
C ALA A 78 -9.27 5.49 -1.80
N ARG A 79 -9.84 6.70 -1.87
CA ARG A 79 -11.12 7.03 -1.24
C ARG A 79 -12.33 6.62 -2.07
N HIS A 80 -12.23 6.68 -3.40
CA HIS A 80 -13.41 6.62 -4.27
C HIS A 80 -13.45 5.40 -5.19
N ARG A 81 -12.33 4.69 -5.36
CA ARG A 81 -12.18 3.62 -6.36
C ARG A 81 -11.58 2.33 -5.82
N ALA A 82 -10.77 2.38 -4.77
CA ALA A 82 -10.27 1.18 -4.11
C ALA A 82 -11.43 0.40 -3.49
N ILE A 83 -11.68 -0.81 -4.02
CA ILE A 83 -12.78 -1.68 -3.61
C ILE A 83 -12.24 -3.08 -3.38
N HIS A 84 -12.50 -3.62 -2.19
CA HIS A 84 -12.31 -5.04 -1.93
C HIS A 84 -13.65 -5.76 -2.14
N PRO A 85 -13.75 -6.79 -3.00
CA PRO A 85 -15.02 -7.39 -3.40
C PRO A 85 -15.80 -8.03 -2.23
N ALA A 86 -15.10 -8.45 -1.19
CA ALA A 86 -15.71 -9.10 -0.03
C ALA A 86 -15.74 -8.24 1.26
N HIS A 87 -15.14 -7.05 1.30
CA HIS A 87 -14.99 -6.24 2.53
C HIS A 87 -15.16 -4.74 2.28
N GLU A 88 -15.74 -4.04 3.25
CA GLU A 88 -15.71 -2.57 3.29
C GLU A 88 -14.36 -2.09 3.87
N LEU A 89 -13.71 -1.17 3.16
CA LEU A 89 -12.42 -0.60 3.56
C LEU A 89 -12.65 0.64 4.43
N ASN A 90 -12.76 0.43 5.75
CA ASN A 90 -13.13 1.49 6.71
C ASN A 90 -11.94 2.13 7.44
N THR A 91 -10.72 1.67 7.19
CA THR A 91 -9.51 2.17 7.86
C THR A 91 -8.39 2.31 6.87
N THR A 92 -7.74 3.48 6.86
CA THR A 92 -6.64 3.78 5.97
C THR A 92 -5.39 4.11 6.78
N LEU A 93 -4.31 3.42 6.45
CA LEU A 93 -2.96 3.72 6.92
C LEU A 93 -2.17 4.37 5.78
N ILE A 94 -1.57 5.52 6.05
CA ILE A 94 -0.56 6.16 5.19
C ILE A 94 0.81 5.86 5.80
N LEU A 95 1.60 5.02 5.14
CA LEU A 95 2.99 4.77 5.50
C LEU A 95 3.89 5.65 4.65
N HIS A 96 4.48 6.67 5.26
CA HIS A 96 5.40 7.60 4.59
C HIS A 96 6.85 7.24 4.91
N ILE A 97 7.65 6.96 3.87
CA ILE A 97 9.08 6.68 3.99
C ILE A 97 9.84 7.77 3.24
N ALA A 98 10.52 8.64 3.99
CA ALA A 98 11.18 9.81 3.45
C ALA A 98 12.35 10.27 4.34
N ASP A 99 13.26 11.05 3.76
CA ASP A 99 14.35 11.70 4.48
C ASP A 99 13.84 12.84 5.40
N ALA A 100 12.70 13.45 5.05
CA ALA A 100 12.07 14.51 5.81
C ALA A 100 10.57 14.21 6.06
N PRO A 101 10.06 14.47 7.28
CA PRO A 101 8.67 14.19 7.60
C PRO A 101 7.72 15.12 6.85
N ARG A 102 6.65 14.57 6.26
CA ARG A 102 5.56 15.32 5.58
C ARG A 102 4.16 14.94 6.11
N ARG A 103 4.08 14.50 7.36
CA ARG A 103 2.86 13.93 7.94
C ARG A 103 1.63 14.83 7.78
N GLU A 104 1.72 16.09 8.23
CA GLU A 104 0.57 17.00 8.23
C GLU A 104 0.06 17.30 6.81
N GLU A 105 0.99 17.45 5.85
CA GLU A 105 0.69 17.66 4.45
C GLU A 105 -0.04 16.46 3.84
N LEU A 106 0.47 15.25 4.07
CA LEU A 106 -0.13 14.01 3.55
C LEU A 106 -1.49 13.72 4.16
N GLU A 107 -1.65 13.93 5.47
CA GLU A 107 -2.94 13.78 6.15
C GLU A 107 -3.96 14.79 5.60
N ALA A 108 -3.57 16.06 5.38
CA ALA A 108 -4.44 17.08 4.80
C ALA A 108 -4.84 16.75 3.36
N ALA A 109 -3.87 16.44 2.49
CA ALA A 109 -4.13 16.08 1.09
C ALA A 109 -5.02 14.84 0.98
N TYR A 110 -4.83 13.83 1.84
CA TYR A 110 -5.71 12.65 1.85
C TYR A 110 -7.13 12.99 2.29
N HIS A 111 -7.29 13.92 3.25
CA HIS A 111 -8.61 14.35 3.71
C HIS A 111 -9.38 15.16 2.65
N ASP A 112 -8.67 15.96 1.84
CA ASP A 112 -9.25 16.83 0.81
C ASP A 112 -9.52 16.10 -0.52
N ALA A 113 -8.91 14.94 -0.73
CA ALA A 113 -9.06 14.11 -1.93
C ALA A 113 -10.46 13.52 -2.11
#